data_AF-A0A836VHR3-F1
#
_entry.id   AF-A0A836VHR3-F1
#
_cell.length_a   1.000
_cell.length_b   1.000
_cell.length_c   1.000
_cell.angle_alpha   90.00
_cell.angle_beta   90.00
_cell.angle_gamma   90.00
#
_symmetry.space_group_name_H-M   'P 1'
#
loop_
_entity.id
_entity.type
_entity.pdbx_description
1 polymer ?
#
loop_
_entity_poly.entity_id
_entity_poly.type
_entity_poly.pdbx_seq_one_letter_code
_entity_poly.pdbx_strand_id
1 'polypeptide(L)'
;MILQDHSRAEIDCLTIPYELFKTEISDHFSSHRFVVFRGTILSVGVPSNIYLFFLHEIEPRITPEDLIRIQPDIKGRVAKKFKKVSKKGGLLRWIKKTIVDEIGIMGLNKAKELDACLDFMILQSFSHGKSEKASMKLHSLVIGPPGVGKKLLTMTAKILNPVSEEISSTDGKITLAGLVGSAGKAKGGNIKSSPGYLPRASGGVVCIQDFHEIKQNRKAIFSLLSKMMEDGKVIDSTAAHWIHEAITSIHLDTNKYSQVGMMSGTNTIKDIDIPTNILSRFDFIIDIPRNIERQFEIADMINKGERTLSSYGKGETEKEWQRDLRRIVAYVRTYFNDVTVSSDVSDYISEKIK
;
A
#
# COMPACT_ATOMS: atom_id res chain seq x y z
N MET A 1 -10.52 3.96 -25.64
CA MET A 1 -11.84 3.48 -25.17
C MET A 1 -12.85 4.15 -26.06
N ILE A 2 -13.53 3.40 -26.93
CA ILE A 2 -14.58 3.97 -27.80
C ILE A 2 -15.84 4.08 -26.94
N LEU A 3 -16.36 5.30 -26.79
CA LEU A 3 -17.62 5.51 -26.07
C LEU A 3 -18.76 5.10 -27.00
N GLN A 4 -19.71 4.32 -26.49
CA GLN A 4 -20.85 3.83 -27.25
C GLN A 4 -22.15 4.20 -26.52
N ASP A 5 -23.18 4.56 -27.27
CA ASP A 5 -24.50 4.84 -26.70
C ASP A 5 -25.29 3.53 -26.44
N HIS A 6 -26.52 3.68 -25.97
CA HIS A 6 -27.42 2.55 -25.67
C HIS A 6 -27.82 1.73 -26.91
N SER A 7 -27.63 2.28 -28.12
CA SER A 7 -27.82 1.60 -29.40
C SER A 7 -26.53 0.96 -29.95
N ARG A 8 -25.41 1.09 -29.22
CA ARG A 8 -24.04 0.70 -29.61
C ARG A 8 -23.44 1.55 -30.74
N ALA A 9 -24.02 2.71 -31.05
CA ALA A 9 -23.40 3.65 -31.98
C ALA A 9 -22.17 4.29 -31.33
N GLU A 10 -21.11 4.46 -32.11
CA GLU A 10 -19.89 5.14 -31.67
C GLU A 10 -20.19 6.63 -31.40
N ILE A 11 -19.79 7.09 -30.22
CA ILE A 11 -19.97 8.47 -29.78
C ILE A 11 -18.73 9.27 -30.15
N ASP A 12 -18.89 10.16 -31.13
CA ASP A 12 -17.88 11.17 -31.43
C ASP A 12 -17.86 12.25 -30.34
N CYS A 13 -16.80 12.21 -29.53
CA CYS A 13 -16.57 13.19 -28.49
C CYS A 13 -15.79 14.37 -29.07
N LEU A 14 -16.32 15.59 -28.95
CA LEU A 14 -15.57 16.79 -29.29
C LEU A 14 -14.41 16.97 -28.31
N THR A 15 -13.19 17.01 -28.84
CA THR A 15 -11.98 17.21 -28.04
C THR A 15 -11.92 18.67 -27.59
N ILE A 16 -11.96 18.92 -26.29
CA ILE A 16 -11.65 20.26 -25.78
C ILE A 16 -10.12 20.43 -25.84
N PRO A 17 -9.59 21.47 -26.51
CA PRO A 17 -8.16 21.70 -26.58
C PRO A 17 -7.57 21.87 -25.17
N TYR A 18 -6.62 21.00 -24.80
CA TYR A 18 -5.97 20.99 -23.49
C TYR A 18 -5.47 22.37 -23.05
N GLU A 19 -4.94 23.16 -23.98
CA GLU A 19 -4.39 24.49 -23.71
C GLU A 19 -5.42 25.48 -23.14
N LEU A 20 -6.73 25.25 -23.30
CA LEU A 20 -7.78 26.15 -22.78
C LEU A 20 -8.00 26.03 -21.27
N PHE A 21 -7.72 24.87 -20.68
CA PHE A 21 -7.97 24.57 -19.26
C PHE A 21 -6.74 24.01 -18.54
N LYS A 22 -5.59 24.02 -19.24
CA LYS A 22 -4.32 23.47 -18.78
C LYS A 22 -3.90 24.01 -17.42
N THR A 23 -4.08 25.30 -17.17
CA THR A 23 -3.64 25.94 -15.92
C THR A 23 -4.52 25.50 -14.75
N GLU A 24 -5.84 25.47 -14.94
CA GLU A 24 -6.83 25.11 -13.92
C GLU A 24 -6.74 23.63 -13.53
N ILE A 25 -6.53 22.75 -14.51
CA ILE A 25 -6.46 21.30 -14.27
C ILE A 25 -5.02 20.85 -13.94
N SER A 26 -3.99 21.60 -14.37
CA SER A 26 -2.57 21.35 -14.06
C SER A 26 -2.35 21.19 -12.56
N ASP A 27 -2.94 22.06 -11.75
CA ASP A 27 -2.71 22.09 -10.32
C ASP A 27 -3.30 20.85 -9.64
N HIS A 28 -4.46 20.39 -10.10
CA HIS A 28 -5.06 19.12 -9.67
C HIS A 28 -4.19 17.91 -10.05
N PHE A 29 -3.64 17.86 -11.27
CA PHE A 29 -2.73 16.78 -11.69
C PHE A 29 -1.30 16.88 -11.14
N SER A 30 -0.90 18.06 -10.65
CA SER A 30 0.43 18.28 -10.06
C SER A 30 0.53 17.69 -8.65
N SER A 31 -0.59 17.70 -7.93
CA SER A 31 -0.72 17.30 -6.53
C SER A 31 -1.40 15.94 -6.36
N HIS A 32 -2.24 15.53 -7.30
CA HIS A 32 -3.01 14.29 -7.22
C HIS A 32 -2.74 13.37 -8.43
N ARG A 33 -2.48 12.09 -8.15
CA ARG A 33 -2.21 11.07 -9.17
C ARG A 33 -3.47 10.69 -9.95
N PHE A 34 -4.65 10.92 -9.37
CA PHE A 34 -5.96 10.60 -9.93
C PHE A 34 -6.95 11.71 -9.57
N VAL A 35 -7.83 12.04 -10.49
CA VAL A 35 -8.91 13.01 -10.32
C VAL A 35 -10.18 12.43 -10.92
N VAL A 36 -11.31 12.66 -10.26
CA VAL A 36 -12.63 12.24 -10.75
C VAL A 36 -13.32 13.46 -11.37
N PHE A 37 -13.67 13.32 -12.64
CA PHE A 37 -14.42 14.32 -13.39
C PHE A 37 -15.91 14.01 -13.26
N ARG A 38 -16.68 14.95 -12.69
CA ARG A 38 -18.14 14.89 -12.72
C ARG A 38 -18.67 15.92 -13.70
N GLY A 39 -19.57 15.47 -14.57
CA GLY A 39 -20.13 16.31 -15.60
C GLY A 39 -21.43 15.79 -16.15
N THR A 40 -22.11 16.63 -16.92
CA THR A 40 -23.32 16.27 -17.67
C THR A 40 -22.96 16.07 -19.13
N ILE A 41 -23.45 14.97 -19.73
CA ILE A 41 -23.40 14.79 -21.19
C ILE A 41 -24.69 15.36 -21.77
N LEU A 42 -24.58 16.31 -22.69
CA LEU A 42 -25.69 16.81 -23.51
C LEU A 42 -25.54 16.31 -24.94
N SER A 43 -26.60 15.72 -25.49
CA SER A 43 -26.69 15.43 -26.92
C SER A 43 -27.11 16.70 -27.66
N VAL A 44 -26.34 17.10 -28.67
CA VAL A 44 -26.59 18.31 -29.45
C VAL A 44 -26.89 17.92 -30.90
N GLY A 45 -28.19 17.72 -31.16
CA GLY A 45 -28.76 17.66 -32.51
C GLY A 45 -28.87 16.26 -33.11
N VAL A 46 -29.97 16.01 -33.81
CA VAL A 46 -30.13 14.97 -34.84
C VAL A 46 -29.86 15.68 -36.18
N PRO A 47 -29.09 15.11 -37.14
CA PRO A 47 -28.67 13.71 -37.28
C PRO A 47 -27.23 13.42 -36.83
N SER A 48 -26.48 14.44 -36.44
CA SER A 48 -25.09 14.29 -36.00
C SER A 48 -25.05 13.97 -34.51
N ASN A 49 -24.72 12.73 -34.16
CA ASN A 49 -24.53 12.20 -32.79
C ASN A 49 -23.41 12.94 -32.01
N ILE A 50 -23.55 14.26 -31.84
CA ILE A 50 -22.58 15.13 -31.17
C ILE A 50 -22.95 15.17 -29.70
N TYR A 51 -21.99 14.84 -28.85
CA TYR A 51 -22.16 14.87 -27.40
C TYR A 51 -21.18 15.89 -26.80
N LEU A 52 -21.72 16.79 -25.99
CA LEU A 52 -20.95 17.74 -25.19
C LEU A 52 -20.86 17.25 -23.75
N PHE A 53 -19.65 17.06 -23.22
CA PHE A 53 -19.43 16.79 -21.82
C PHE A 53 -19.13 18.08 -21.06
N PHE A 54 -20.10 18.55 -20.29
CA PHE A 54 -19.98 19.70 -19.41
C PHE A 54 -19.40 19.26 -18.08
N LEU A 55 -18.14 19.61 -17.84
CA LEU A 55 -17.47 19.33 -16.58
C LEU A 55 -17.95 20.32 -15.51
N HIS A 56 -18.54 19.79 -14.43
CA HIS A 56 -19.01 20.60 -13.29
C HIS A 56 -17.98 20.64 -12.17
N GLU A 57 -17.33 19.50 -11.93
CA GLU A 57 -16.51 19.32 -10.74
C GLU A 57 -15.33 18.38 -11.03
N ILE A 58 -14.17 18.73 -10.47
CA ILE A 58 -12.98 17.90 -10.44
C ILE A 58 -12.72 17.58 -8.96
N GLU A 59 -13.16 16.41 -8.51
CA GLU A 59 -12.89 15.97 -7.14
C GLU A 59 -11.56 15.19 -7.12
N PRO A 60 -10.64 15.48 -6.18
CA PRO A 60 -9.53 14.58 -5.87
C PRO A 60 -9.99 13.33 -5.11
N ARG A 61 -11.28 12.97 -5.19
CA ARG A 61 -11.81 11.78 -4.54
C ARG A 61 -11.21 10.56 -5.19
N ILE A 62 -10.29 9.96 -4.45
CA ILE A 62 -9.62 8.73 -4.82
C ILE A 62 -10.15 7.67 -3.87
N THR A 63 -11.20 6.96 -4.29
CA THR A 63 -11.55 5.72 -3.60
C THR A 63 -10.45 4.67 -3.87
N PRO A 64 -10.33 3.65 -3.02
CA PRO A 64 -9.48 2.49 -3.29
C PRO A 64 -9.76 1.83 -4.65
N GLU A 65 -11.01 1.85 -5.12
CA GLU A 65 -11.40 1.33 -6.45
C GLU A 65 -10.85 2.22 -7.59
N ASP A 66 -10.85 3.54 -7.42
CA ASP A 66 -10.26 4.49 -8.39
C ASP A 66 -8.75 4.28 -8.56
N LEU A 67 -8.03 4.02 -7.46
CA LEU A 67 -6.58 3.73 -7.46
C LEU A 67 -6.20 2.56 -8.37
N ILE A 68 -7.10 1.59 -8.50
CA ILE A 68 -6.90 0.39 -9.33
C ILE A 68 -7.70 0.44 -10.64
N ARG A 69 -8.30 1.61 -10.95
CA ARG A 69 -9.00 1.91 -12.21
C ARG A 69 -10.16 0.94 -12.50
N ILE A 70 -10.93 0.59 -11.47
CA ILE A 70 -12.16 -0.19 -11.64
C ILE A 70 -13.38 0.69 -11.40
N GLN A 71 -14.47 0.40 -12.11
CA GLN A 71 -15.76 1.02 -11.80
C GLN A 71 -16.29 0.51 -10.45
N PRO A 72 -17.03 1.35 -9.70
CA PRO A 72 -17.65 0.95 -8.44
C PRO A 72 -18.45 -0.34 -8.56
N ASP A 73 -18.03 -1.40 -7.85
CA ASP A 73 -18.63 -2.74 -8.02
C ASP A 73 -19.70 -3.07 -6.96
N ILE A 74 -20.70 -2.20 -6.81
CA ILE A 74 -21.70 -2.28 -5.72
C ILE A 74 -22.46 -3.62 -5.69
N LYS A 75 -22.78 -4.19 -6.87
CA LYS A 75 -23.57 -5.44 -7.01
C LYS A 75 -23.01 -6.45 -8.01
N GLY A 76 -21.84 -6.20 -8.59
CA GLY A 76 -21.26 -7.09 -9.61
C GLY A 76 -20.37 -8.17 -9.02
N ARG A 77 -19.26 -8.48 -9.70
CA ARG A 77 -18.48 -9.72 -9.49
C ARG A 77 -17.80 -9.73 -8.11
N VAL A 78 -17.16 -8.63 -7.74
CA VAL A 78 -16.40 -8.46 -6.49
C VAL A 78 -17.35 -8.47 -5.31
N ALA A 79 -18.45 -7.72 -5.34
CA ALA A 79 -19.47 -7.75 -4.28
C ALA A 79 -20.04 -9.16 -4.04
N LYS A 80 -20.37 -9.89 -5.11
CA LYS A 80 -20.85 -11.28 -5.01
C LYS A 80 -19.78 -12.20 -4.41
N LYS A 81 -18.52 -12.05 -4.83
CA LYS A 81 -17.39 -12.83 -4.30
C LYS A 81 -17.17 -12.52 -2.82
N PHE A 82 -17.10 -11.24 -2.44
CA PHE A 82 -17.01 -10.77 -1.06
C PHE A 82 -18.12 -11.40 -0.21
N LYS A 83 -19.39 -11.25 -0.60
CA LYS A 83 -20.54 -11.82 0.13
C LYS A 83 -20.47 -13.35 0.26
N LYS A 84 -19.88 -14.05 -0.70
CA LYS A 84 -19.67 -15.51 -0.64
C LYS A 84 -18.60 -15.88 0.39
N VAL A 85 -17.46 -15.18 0.38
CA VAL A 85 -16.29 -15.52 1.21
C VAL A 85 -16.36 -14.93 2.63
N SER A 86 -17.12 -13.84 2.83
CA SER A 86 -17.26 -13.18 4.12
C SER A 86 -18.25 -13.87 5.07
N LYS A 87 -19.02 -14.85 4.59
CA LYS A 87 -19.93 -15.64 5.43
C LYS A 87 -19.18 -16.23 6.63
N LYS A 88 -19.73 -16.05 7.83
CA LYS A 88 -19.15 -16.53 9.10
C LYS A 88 -17.73 -15.99 9.40
N GLY A 89 -17.41 -14.77 8.97
CA GLY A 89 -16.11 -14.14 9.26
C GLY A 89 -14.92 -14.73 8.45
N GLY A 90 -15.21 -15.49 7.39
CA GLY A 90 -14.20 -16.26 6.66
C GLY A 90 -13.27 -15.45 5.75
N LEU A 91 -13.42 -14.12 5.65
CA LEU A 91 -12.69 -13.30 4.69
C LEU A 91 -11.17 -13.35 4.91
N LEU A 92 -10.70 -13.06 6.13
CA LEU A 92 -9.28 -13.04 6.46
C LEU A 92 -8.64 -14.41 6.17
N ARG A 93 -9.29 -15.48 6.64
CA ARG A 93 -8.86 -16.87 6.39
C ARG A 93 -8.81 -17.19 4.90
N TRP A 94 -9.79 -16.74 4.12
CA TRP A 94 -9.84 -16.95 2.68
C TRP A 94 -8.70 -16.23 1.95
N ILE A 95 -8.43 -14.97 2.30
CA ILE A 95 -7.32 -14.19 1.74
C ILE A 95 -5.99 -14.89 2.08
N LYS A 96 -5.76 -15.21 3.35
CA LYS A 96 -4.54 -15.89 3.81
C LYS A 96 -4.33 -17.22 3.09
N LYS A 97 -5.36 -18.06 3.03
CA LYS A 97 -5.29 -19.35 2.32
C LYS A 97 -4.93 -19.15 0.85
N THR A 98 -5.56 -18.18 0.17
CA THR A 98 -5.27 -17.89 -1.24
C THR A 98 -3.81 -17.47 -1.43
N ILE A 99 -3.28 -16.59 -0.58
CA ILE A 99 -1.88 -16.15 -0.64
C ILE A 99 -0.92 -17.32 -0.39
N VAL A 100 -1.17 -18.12 0.64
CA VAL A 100 -0.34 -19.28 1.00
C VAL A 100 -0.30 -20.30 -0.14
N ASP A 101 -1.45 -20.63 -0.71
CA ASP A 101 -1.55 -21.61 -1.79
C ASP A 101 -0.92 -21.11 -3.09
N GLU A 102 -1.23 -19.88 -3.51
CA GLU A 102 -0.81 -19.33 -4.81
C GLU A 102 0.66 -18.87 -4.84
N ILE A 103 1.21 -18.43 -3.70
CA ILE A 103 2.66 -18.16 -3.58
C ILE A 103 3.43 -19.45 -3.34
N GLY A 104 2.80 -20.48 -2.78
CA GLY A 104 3.46 -21.73 -2.40
C GLY A 104 4.22 -21.62 -1.08
N ILE A 105 3.65 -20.95 -0.08
CA ILE A 105 4.27 -20.81 1.25
C ILE A 105 4.19 -22.14 1.98
N MET A 106 5.34 -22.80 2.18
CA MET A 106 5.45 -24.08 2.87
C MET A 106 5.79 -23.92 4.36
N GLY A 107 5.37 -24.92 5.16
CA GLY A 107 5.74 -25.02 6.58
C GLY A 107 5.24 -23.88 7.47
N LEU A 108 4.17 -23.18 7.07
CA LEU A 108 3.61 -22.04 7.81
C LEU A 108 3.00 -22.46 9.17
N ASN A 109 2.48 -23.68 9.26
CA ASN A 109 1.99 -24.28 10.51
C ASN A 109 3.05 -24.38 11.61
N LYS A 110 4.34 -24.46 11.24
CA LYS A 110 5.48 -24.46 12.16
C LYS A 110 6.11 -23.06 12.34
N ALA A 111 5.43 -22.01 11.89
CA ALA A 111 5.97 -20.67 11.67
C ALA A 111 5.13 -19.57 12.32
N LYS A 112 4.84 -19.69 13.62
CA LYS A 112 3.82 -18.88 14.29
C LYS A 112 4.00 -17.37 14.08
N GLU A 113 5.24 -16.89 14.10
CA GLU A 113 5.57 -15.48 13.90
C GLU A 113 5.32 -15.03 12.46
N LEU A 114 5.70 -15.84 11.47
CA LEU A 114 5.43 -15.56 10.05
C LEU A 114 3.93 -15.63 9.75
N ASP A 115 3.23 -16.57 10.39
CA ASP A 115 1.78 -16.76 10.27
C ASP A 115 1.01 -15.54 10.80
N ALA A 116 1.43 -15.01 11.97
CA ALA A 116 0.92 -13.77 12.53
C ALA A 116 1.25 -12.55 11.67
N CYS A 117 2.46 -12.50 11.08
CA CYS A 117 2.81 -11.44 10.13
C CYS A 117 1.88 -11.42 8.92
N LEU A 118 1.53 -12.58 8.36
CA LEU A 118 0.59 -12.66 7.23
C LEU A 118 -0.81 -12.17 7.61
N ASP A 119 -1.29 -12.52 8.80
CA ASP A 119 -2.57 -11.98 9.32
C ASP A 119 -2.51 -10.45 9.42
N PHE A 120 -1.41 -9.91 9.98
CA PHE A 120 -1.24 -8.47 10.10
C PHE A 120 -1.13 -7.78 8.74
N MET A 121 -0.45 -8.36 7.75
CA MET A 121 -0.40 -7.80 6.39
C MET A 121 -1.78 -7.70 5.75
N ILE A 122 -2.68 -8.64 6.04
CA ILE A 122 -4.07 -8.59 5.58
C ILE A 122 -4.81 -7.45 6.29
N LEU A 123 -4.70 -7.35 7.62
CA LEU A 123 -5.33 -6.27 8.39
C LEU A 123 -4.80 -4.89 7.98
N GLN A 124 -3.49 -4.75 7.78
CA GLN A 124 -2.86 -3.53 7.29
C GLN A 124 -3.42 -3.13 5.91
N SER A 125 -3.69 -4.09 5.03
CA SER A 125 -4.26 -3.79 3.71
C SER A 125 -5.68 -3.23 3.79
N PHE A 126 -6.44 -3.54 4.85
CA PHE A 126 -7.76 -2.97 5.13
C PHE A 126 -7.69 -1.60 5.81
N SER A 127 -6.59 -1.26 6.47
CA SER A 127 -6.42 0.06 7.09
C SER A 127 -6.45 1.17 6.04
N HIS A 128 -7.29 2.18 6.23
CA HIS A 128 -7.47 3.29 5.30
C HIS A 128 -8.02 4.52 6.00
N GLY A 129 -7.87 5.66 5.35
CA GLY A 129 -8.43 6.92 5.80
C GLY A 129 -7.54 7.66 6.79
N LYS A 130 -8.09 8.78 7.24
CA LYS A 130 -7.48 9.71 8.18
C LYS A 130 -8.61 10.29 9.03
N SER A 131 -8.40 10.39 10.34
CA SER A 131 -9.24 11.24 11.18
C SER A 131 -8.81 12.71 11.03
N GLU A 132 -9.54 13.65 11.64
CA GLU A 132 -9.11 15.05 11.69
C GLU A 132 -7.70 15.21 12.29
N LYS A 133 -7.30 14.31 13.19
CA LYS A 133 -6.10 14.44 14.01
C LYS A 133 -4.97 13.47 13.67
N ALA A 134 -5.26 12.35 13.01
CA ALA A 134 -4.27 11.29 12.80
C ALA A 134 -4.58 10.38 11.60
N SER A 135 -3.52 9.82 11.00
CA SER A 135 -3.60 8.70 10.08
C SER A 135 -4.28 7.49 10.72
N MET A 136 -5.13 6.78 9.98
CA MET A 136 -5.73 5.52 10.42
C MET A 136 -5.03 4.29 9.83
N LYS A 137 -3.83 4.48 9.28
CA LYS A 137 -3.04 3.41 8.66
C LYS A 137 -2.30 2.63 9.73
N LEU A 138 -2.27 1.31 9.55
CA LEU A 138 -1.49 0.42 10.41
C LEU A 138 -0.05 0.29 9.89
N HIS A 139 0.92 0.25 10.80
CA HIS A 139 2.34 0.17 10.53
C HIS A 139 2.97 -1.07 11.18
N SER A 140 3.88 -1.74 10.47
CA SER A 140 4.59 -2.93 10.98
C SER A 140 6.10 -2.78 10.93
N LEU A 141 6.75 -3.30 11.96
CA LEU A 141 8.18 -3.54 12.05
C LEU A 141 8.42 -5.06 12.18
N VAL A 142 9.05 -5.65 11.18
CA VAL A 142 9.43 -7.07 11.19
C VAL A 142 10.93 -7.20 11.31
N ILE A 143 11.35 -7.82 12.41
CA ILE A 143 12.75 -8.08 12.73
C ILE A 143 13.00 -9.57 12.49
N GLY A 144 14.17 -9.91 11.98
CA GLY A 144 14.59 -11.31 11.90
C GLY A 144 15.74 -11.48 10.93
N PRO A 145 16.47 -12.61 10.95
CA PRO A 145 17.62 -12.81 10.09
C PRO A 145 17.25 -12.98 8.60
N PRO A 146 18.23 -12.97 7.69
CA PRO A 146 18.02 -13.36 6.30
C PRO A 146 17.41 -14.78 6.20
N GLY A 147 16.56 -15.00 5.20
CA GLY A 147 15.99 -16.33 4.91
C GLY A 147 14.81 -16.78 5.78
N VAL A 148 14.27 -15.94 6.68
CA VAL A 148 13.09 -16.29 7.50
C VAL A 148 11.74 -16.02 6.84
N GLY A 149 11.74 -15.57 5.58
CA GLY A 149 10.52 -15.33 4.81
C GLY A 149 10.00 -13.89 4.81
N LYS A 150 10.77 -12.90 5.30
CA LYS A 150 10.35 -11.47 5.31
C LYS A 150 9.93 -10.95 3.93
N LYS A 151 10.61 -11.38 2.86
CA LYS A 151 10.25 -11.03 1.47
C LYS A 151 8.83 -11.46 1.09
N LEU A 152 8.31 -12.56 1.66
CA LEU A 152 6.93 -13.00 1.44
C LEU A 152 5.92 -11.98 1.97
N LEU A 153 6.27 -11.24 3.02
CA LEU A 153 5.44 -10.19 3.60
C LEU A 153 5.38 -8.96 2.69
N THR A 154 6.53 -8.53 2.14
CA THR A 154 6.56 -7.48 1.11
C THR A 154 5.73 -7.88 -0.12
N MET A 155 5.87 -9.13 -0.59
CA MET A 155 5.06 -9.64 -1.71
C MET A 155 3.57 -9.61 -1.40
N THR A 156 3.18 -10.07 -0.21
CA THR A 156 1.80 -10.05 0.29
C THR A 156 1.25 -8.62 0.30
N ALA A 157 2.01 -7.67 0.84
CA ALA A 157 1.62 -6.26 0.89
C ALA A 157 1.38 -5.68 -0.52
N LYS A 158 2.24 -5.98 -1.50
CA LYS A 158 2.11 -5.55 -2.90
C LYS A 158 0.92 -6.17 -3.63
N ILE A 159 0.58 -7.42 -3.29
CA ILE A 159 -0.58 -8.11 -3.87
C ILE A 159 -1.87 -7.46 -3.36
N LEU A 160 -1.97 -7.22 -2.06
CA LEU A 160 -3.21 -6.80 -1.41
C LEU A 160 -3.53 -5.31 -1.59
N ASN A 161 -2.53 -4.44 -1.54
CA ASN A 161 -2.77 -3.01 -1.51
C ASN A 161 -3.08 -2.43 -2.91
N PRO A 162 -4.00 -1.45 -3.03
CA PRO A 162 -4.28 -0.73 -4.26
C PRO A 162 -3.05 -0.11 -4.91
N VAL A 163 -2.18 0.46 -4.08
CA VAL A 163 -0.91 1.07 -4.45
C VAL A 163 0.16 0.54 -3.51
N SER A 164 1.34 0.23 -4.05
CA SER A 164 2.47 -0.23 -3.27
C SER A 164 3.77 0.27 -3.87
N GLU A 165 4.69 0.72 -3.02
CA GLU A 165 6.07 1.00 -3.38
C GLU A 165 6.98 0.07 -2.57
N GLU A 166 8.05 -0.42 -3.21
CA GLU A 166 9.04 -1.28 -2.57
C GLU A 166 10.40 -0.60 -2.70
N ILE A 167 11.06 -0.41 -1.56
CA ILE A 167 12.37 0.22 -1.49
C ILE A 167 13.33 -0.75 -0.82
N SER A 168 14.35 -1.16 -1.56
CA SER A 168 15.48 -1.89 -0.99
C SER A 168 16.49 -0.86 -0.43
N SER A 169 16.93 -1.06 0.81
CA SER A 169 17.77 -0.12 1.55
C SER A 169 19.25 -0.08 1.11
N THR A 170 19.62 -0.76 0.02
CA THR A 170 20.99 -0.75 -0.52
C THR A 170 21.47 0.68 -0.80
N ASP A 171 22.69 0.98 -0.36
CA ASP A 171 23.37 2.30 -0.31
C ASP A 171 22.89 3.34 -1.36
N GLY A 172 22.15 4.34 -0.88
CA GLY A 172 21.80 5.56 -1.64
C GLY A 172 20.39 5.61 -2.23
N LYS A 173 19.60 4.53 -2.17
CA LYS A 173 18.22 4.53 -2.71
C LYS A 173 17.21 5.25 -1.82
N ILE A 174 17.48 5.36 -0.52
CA ILE A 174 16.61 6.03 0.45
C ILE A 174 17.24 7.38 0.81
N THR A 175 16.69 8.44 0.23
CA THR A 175 17.00 9.84 0.56
C THR A 175 15.74 10.55 1.00
N LEU A 176 15.86 11.63 1.77
CA LEU A 176 14.69 12.44 2.16
C LEU A 176 13.94 12.97 0.93
N ALA A 177 14.66 13.45 -0.09
CA ALA A 177 14.07 13.88 -1.35
C ALA A 177 13.37 12.74 -2.10
N GLY A 178 13.95 11.53 -2.07
CA GLY A 178 13.32 10.35 -2.67
C GLY A 178 12.05 9.91 -1.93
N LEU A 179 12.02 10.02 -0.60
CA LEU A 179 10.87 9.66 0.24
C LEU A 179 9.75 10.70 0.17
N VAL A 180 10.10 11.99 0.23
CA VAL A 180 9.14 13.11 0.30
C VAL A 180 8.76 13.61 -1.08
N GLY A 181 9.75 13.96 -1.88
CA GLY A 181 9.59 14.64 -3.16
C GLY A 181 10.70 15.64 -3.41
N SER A 182 10.82 16.08 -4.66
CA SER A 182 11.82 17.06 -5.08
C SER A 182 11.20 18.15 -5.93
N ALA A 183 11.62 19.39 -5.72
CA ALA A 183 11.25 20.50 -6.58
C ALA A 183 12.22 20.60 -7.77
N GLY A 184 11.67 20.76 -8.97
CA GLY A 184 12.42 20.98 -10.20
C GLY A 184 11.79 22.06 -11.06
N LYS A 185 12.55 22.66 -11.97
CA LYS A 185 11.99 23.58 -12.97
C LYS A 185 11.24 22.79 -14.03
N ALA A 186 9.96 23.10 -14.23
CA ALA A 186 9.17 22.57 -15.33
C ALA A 186 9.61 23.18 -16.67
N LYS A 187 9.26 22.51 -17.78
CA LYS A 187 9.38 23.08 -19.13
C LYS A 187 8.44 24.28 -19.24
N GLY A 188 8.96 25.48 -18.99
CA GLY A 188 8.19 26.72 -18.85
C GLY A 188 8.68 27.66 -17.74
N GLY A 189 9.66 27.23 -16.92
CA GLY A 189 10.30 28.09 -15.91
C GLY A 189 9.67 28.04 -14.52
N ASN A 190 8.42 27.56 -14.40
CA ASN A 190 7.74 27.38 -13.11
C ASN A 190 8.38 26.25 -12.28
N ILE A 191 8.42 26.42 -10.96
CA ILE A 191 8.88 25.39 -10.03
C ILE A 191 7.73 24.38 -9.84
N LYS A 192 8.01 23.09 -10.04
CA LYS A 192 7.08 21.98 -9.82
C LYS A 192 7.66 21.01 -8.81
N SER A 193 6.88 20.67 -7.78
CA SER A 193 7.23 19.60 -6.83
C SER A 193 6.78 18.25 -7.39
N SER A 194 7.69 17.27 -7.44
CA SER A 194 7.41 15.90 -7.86
C SER A 194 7.35 14.99 -6.63
N PRO A 195 6.27 14.22 -6.42
CA PRO A 195 6.09 13.43 -5.20
C PRO A 195 7.10 12.28 -5.09
N GLY A 196 7.60 12.06 -3.88
CA GLY A 196 8.47 10.95 -3.51
C GLY A 196 7.72 9.62 -3.31
N TYR A 197 8.40 8.60 -2.76
CA TYR A 197 7.79 7.29 -2.52
C TYR A 197 6.58 7.35 -1.56
N LEU A 198 6.65 8.15 -0.49
CA LEU A 198 5.58 8.19 0.52
C LEU A 198 4.28 8.76 -0.05
N PRO A 199 4.27 9.91 -0.75
CA PRO A 199 3.05 10.42 -1.36
C PRO A 199 2.58 9.60 -2.57
N ARG A 200 3.49 9.05 -3.38
CA ARG A 200 3.10 8.20 -4.53
C ARG A 200 2.36 6.93 -4.10
N ALA A 201 2.62 6.46 -2.88
CA ALA A 201 1.97 5.32 -2.26
C ALA A 201 0.80 5.70 -1.33
N SER A 202 0.35 6.96 -1.33
CA SER A 202 -0.80 7.40 -0.53
C SER A 202 -2.04 6.54 -0.83
N GLY A 203 -2.74 6.11 0.22
CA GLY A 203 -3.80 5.11 0.14
C GLY A 203 -3.32 3.65 0.07
N GLY A 204 -2.02 3.41 0.17
CA GLY A 204 -1.40 2.10 -0.02
C GLY A 204 -0.41 1.74 1.07
N VAL A 205 0.72 1.14 0.65
CA VAL A 205 1.82 0.69 1.51
C VAL A 205 3.17 1.02 0.90
N VAL A 206 4.15 1.36 1.74
CA VAL A 206 5.57 1.39 1.38
C VAL A 206 6.28 0.30 2.16
N CYS A 207 6.87 -0.63 1.42
CA CYS A 207 7.71 -1.69 1.98
C CYS A 207 9.17 -1.25 1.93
N ILE A 208 9.80 -1.13 3.10
CA ILE A 208 11.23 -0.78 3.21
C ILE A 208 11.97 -2.02 3.70
N GLN A 209 12.79 -2.59 2.83
CA GLN A 209 13.54 -3.81 3.10
C GLN A 209 14.95 -3.51 3.60
N ASP A 210 15.46 -4.36 4.48
CA ASP A 210 16.83 -4.36 4.99
C ASP A 210 17.22 -3.03 5.62
N PHE A 211 16.31 -2.43 6.42
CA PHE A 211 16.49 -1.07 6.94
C PHE A 211 17.77 -0.85 7.78
N HIS A 212 18.30 -1.88 8.42
CA HIS A 212 19.62 -1.86 9.07
C HIS A 212 20.78 -1.41 8.18
N GLU A 213 20.69 -1.57 6.85
CA GLU A 213 21.71 -1.11 5.90
C GLU A 213 21.80 0.42 5.82
N ILE A 214 20.73 1.13 6.18
CA ILE A 214 20.72 2.60 6.18
C ILE A 214 21.52 3.13 7.37
N LYS A 215 22.76 3.52 7.10
CA LYS A 215 23.65 4.15 8.09
C LYS A 215 23.57 5.68 8.06
N GLN A 216 23.51 6.27 6.88
CA GLN A 216 23.48 7.73 6.70
C GLN A 216 22.04 8.27 6.78
N ASN A 217 21.86 9.46 7.34
CA ASN A 217 20.57 10.16 7.44
C ASN A 217 19.45 9.40 8.19
N ARG A 218 19.77 8.29 8.87
CA ARG A 218 18.81 7.43 9.60
C ARG A 218 17.95 8.22 10.58
N LYS A 219 18.54 9.13 11.36
CA LYS A 219 17.81 10.01 12.29
C LYS A 219 16.78 10.90 11.59
N ALA A 220 17.15 11.47 10.44
CA ALA A 220 16.25 12.34 9.68
C ALA A 220 15.10 11.52 9.03
N ILE A 221 15.42 10.32 8.53
CA ILE A 221 14.41 9.38 8.01
C ILE A 221 13.44 8.99 9.12
N PHE A 222 13.92 8.67 10.31
CA PHE A 222 13.06 8.37 11.46
C PHE A 222 12.15 9.52 11.86
N SER A 223 12.69 10.75 11.92
CA SER A 223 11.88 11.94 12.20
C SER A 223 10.77 12.12 11.16
N LEU A 224 11.11 11.97 9.87
CA LEU A 224 10.16 12.01 8.76
C LEU A 224 9.08 10.93 8.90
N LEU A 225 9.48 9.68 9.12
CA LEU A 225 8.56 8.55 9.24
C LEU A 225 7.64 8.73 10.45
N SER A 226 8.15 9.19 11.60
CA SER A 226 7.33 9.46 12.79
C SER A 226 6.19 10.43 12.48
N LYS A 227 6.53 11.57 11.85
CA LYS A 227 5.54 12.59 11.48
C LYS A 227 4.54 12.06 10.47
N MET A 228 5.02 11.31 9.48
CA MET A 228 4.16 10.73 8.45
C MET A 228 3.20 9.68 9.02
N MET A 229 3.67 8.78 9.88
CA MET A 229 2.83 7.76 10.53
C MET A 229 1.74 8.40 11.41
N GLU A 230 2.04 9.55 12.04
CA GLU A 230 1.09 10.28 12.88
C GLU A 230 0.11 11.12 12.05
N ASP A 231 0.62 12.03 11.21
CA ASP A 231 -0.19 13.04 10.53
C ASP A 231 -0.72 12.58 9.16
N GLY A 232 -0.10 11.56 8.57
CA GLY A 232 -0.38 11.12 7.21
C GLY A 232 0.06 12.11 6.13
N LYS A 233 1.05 12.95 6.41
CA LYS A 233 1.55 14.00 5.51
C LYS A 233 3.06 14.12 5.58
N VAL A 234 3.68 14.56 4.49
CA VAL A 234 5.11 14.90 4.42
C VAL A 234 5.27 16.28 3.81
N ILE A 235 6.33 16.99 4.21
CA ILE A 235 6.58 18.37 3.76
C ILE A 235 7.93 18.39 3.07
N ASP A 236 7.98 18.94 1.86
CA ASP A 236 9.26 19.10 1.18
C ASP A 236 10.16 20.12 1.89
N SER A 237 11.48 19.91 1.78
CA SER A 237 12.48 20.76 2.40
C SER A 237 12.78 22.02 1.57
N THR A 238 11.90 22.38 0.63
CA THR A 238 12.12 23.50 -0.29
C THR A 238 11.55 24.78 0.29
N ALA A 239 11.98 25.95 -0.21
CA ALA A 239 11.47 27.26 0.25
C ALA A 239 9.95 27.42 0.08
N ALA A 240 9.33 26.62 -0.79
CA ALA A 240 7.89 26.66 -1.03
C ALA A 240 7.09 25.75 -0.06
N HIS A 241 7.76 24.89 0.73
CA HIS A 241 7.15 24.03 1.77
C HIS A 241 5.89 23.28 1.32
N TRP A 242 5.98 22.53 0.22
CA TRP A 242 4.80 21.82 -0.29
C TRP A 242 4.45 20.67 0.64
N ILE A 243 3.17 20.62 1.01
CA ILE A 243 2.61 19.55 1.83
C ILE A 243 2.04 18.48 0.89
N HIS A 244 2.58 17.28 0.97
CA HIS A 244 2.08 16.12 0.23
C HIS A 244 1.30 15.21 1.17
N GLU A 245 0.12 14.77 0.75
CA GLU A 245 -0.58 13.71 1.46
C GLU A 245 0.14 12.38 1.29
N ALA A 246 0.33 11.68 2.40
CA ALA A 246 1.02 10.40 2.47
C ALA A 246 0.28 9.49 3.46
N ILE A 247 -0.99 9.20 3.18
CA ILE A 247 -1.82 8.28 3.98
C ILE A 247 -1.41 6.84 3.65
N THR A 248 -0.22 6.48 4.10
CA THR A 248 0.53 5.32 3.62
C THR A 248 0.92 4.43 4.79
N SER A 249 0.62 3.14 4.69
CA SER A 249 1.11 2.16 5.66
C SER A 249 2.61 1.94 5.48
N ILE A 250 3.33 1.72 6.57
CA ILE A 250 4.74 1.34 6.53
C ILE A 250 4.85 -0.14 6.87
N HIS A 251 5.48 -0.89 5.98
CA HIS A 251 6.02 -2.20 6.28
C HIS A 251 7.54 -2.10 6.28
N LEU A 252 8.14 -2.02 7.46
CA LEU A 252 9.58 -1.93 7.62
C LEU A 252 10.12 -3.29 8.04
N ASP A 253 11.04 -3.84 7.26
CA ASP A 253 11.77 -5.03 7.65
C ASP A 253 13.24 -4.70 7.94
N THR A 254 13.81 -5.41 8.91
CA THR A 254 15.20 -5.19 9.32
C THR A 254 15.80 -6.46 9.89
N ASN A 255 17.13 -6.55 9.81
CA ASN A 255 17.91 -7.54 10.57
C ASN A 255 18.46 -6.87 11.83
N LYS A 256 18.78 -7.66 12.86
CA LYS A 256 19.63 -7.18 13.96
C LYS A 256 21.08 -7.11 13.50
N TYR A 257 21.87 -6.16 13.99
CA TYR A 257 23.28 -6.02 13.55
C TYR A 257 24.12 -7.27 13.87
N SER A 258 23.87 -7.94 14.98
CA SER A 258 24.51 -9.22 15.32
C SER A 258 24.20 -10.35 14.34
N GLN A 259 23.04 -10.32 13.68
CA GLN A 259 22.61 -11.37 12.74
C GLN A 259 23.28 -11.26 11.36
N VAL A 260 23.82 -10.08 11.04
CA VAL A 260 24.50 -9.82 9.76
C VAL A 260 26.00 -9.55 9.93
N GLY A 261 26.55 -9.90 11.10
CA GLY A 261 27.99 -9.79 11.37
C GLY A 261 28.50 -8.36 11.54
N MET A 262 27.62 -7.38 11.77
CA MET A 262 28.00 -5.96 11.85
C MET A 262 28.44 -5.51 13.25
N MET A 263 28.07 -6.23 14.32
CA MET A 263 28.50 -5.95 15.71
C MET A 263 28.51 -7.23 16.57
N SER A 264 29.35 -7.29 17.61
CA SER A 264 29.20 -8.23 18.73
C SER A 264 28.01 -7.80 19.61
N GLY A 265 26.81 -7.90 19.05
CA GLY A 265 25.57 -7.47 19.67
C GLY A 265 25.02 -8.49 20.65
N THR A 266 24.36 -7.99 21.70
CA THR A 266 23.38 -8.80 22.43
C THR A 266 22.21 -9.03 21.48
N ASN A 267 21.67 -10.25 21.36
CA ASN A 267 20.55 -10.59 20.46
C ASN A 267 19.21 -9.96 20.90
N THR A 268 19.24 -8.70 21.33
CA THR A 268 18.15 -7.92 21.92
C THR A 268 17.56 -6.94 20.90
N ILE A 269 16.41 -6.35 21.22
CA ILE A 269 15.79 -5.31 20.38
C ILE A 269 16.59 -4.00 20.34
N LYS A 270 17.60 -3.82 21.22
CA LYS A 270 18.51 -2.67 21.11
C LYS A 270 19.44 -2.78 19.90
N ASP A 271 19.60 -3.99 19.37
CA ASP A 271 20.52 -4.32 18.27
C ASP A 271 20.00 -3.96 16.87
N ILE A 272 18.83 -3.31 16.76
CA ILE A 272 18.30 -2.76 15.50
C ILE A 272 18.49 -1.24 15.38
N ASP A 273 18.98 -0.58 16.44
CA ASP A 273 19.20 0.88 16.49
C ASP A 273 18.00 1.69 15.97
N ILE A 274 16.82 1.41 16.53
CA ILE A 274 15.59 2.17 16.30
C ILE A 274 15.20 2.87 17.61
N PRO A 275 15.07 4.22 17.62
CA PRO A 275 14.66 4.96 18.81
C PRO A 275 13.27 4.58 19.31
N THR A 276 13.07 4.57 20.64
CA THR A 276 11.81 4.16 21.27
C THR A 276 10.60 4.97 20.83
N ASN A 277 10.77 6.28 20.58
CA ASN A 277 9.70 7.15 20.08
C ASN A 277 9.25 6.80 18.65
N ILE A 278 10.07 6.09 17.89
CA ILE A 278 9.71 5.54 16.57
C ILE A 278 9.08 4.16 16.75
N LEU A 279 9.66 3.32 17.62
CA LEU A 279 9.11 2.01 17.92
C LEU A 279 7.64 2.09 18.35
N SER A 280 7.29 3.06 19.21
CA SER A 280 5.92 3.28 19.69
C SER A 280 4.91 3.69 18.60
N ARG A 281 5.36 3.99 17.37
CA ARG A 281 4.49 4.33 16.23
C ARG A 281 4.15 3.13 15.36
N PHE A 282 4.81 1.99 15.57
CA PHE A 282 4.44 0.74 14.92
C PHE A 282 3.37 0.03 15.73
N ASP A 283 2.25 -0.30 15.10
CA ASP A 283 1.16 -1.05 15.71
C ASP A 283 1.51 -2.53 15.90
N PHE A 284 2.43 -3.04 15.07
CA PHE A 284 2.87 -4.42 15.11
C PHE A 284 4.38 -4.53 15.00
N ILE A 285 5.00 -5.01 16.08
CA ILE A 285 6.43 -5.30 16.14
C ILE A 285 6.60 -6.79 16.43
N ILE A 286 7.36 -7.48 15.60
CA ILE A 286 7.62 -8.90 15.80
C ILE A 286 9.04 -9.28 15.38
N ASP A 287 9.64 -10.18 16.14
CA ASP A 287 10.94 -10.79 15.85
C ASP A 287 10.71 -12.23 15.39
N ILE A 288 11.05 -12.53 14.14
CA ILE A 288 10.97 -13.87 13.55
C ILE A 288 12.32 -14.56 13.82
N PRO A 289 12.38 -15.52 14.76
CA PRO A 289 13.63 -16.17 15.12
C PRO A 289 14.15 -17.05 13.98
N ARG A 290 15.46 -17.28 13.96
CA ARG A 290 16.05 -18.28 13.08
C ARG A 290 15.60 -19.67 13.53
N ASN A 291 15.07 -20.45 12.60
CA ASN A 291 14.78 -21.87 12.83
C ASN A 291 15.46 -22.69 11.73
N ILE A 292 16.63 -23.24 12.05
CA ILE A 292 17.48 -23.96 11.10
C ILE A 292 16.83 -25.27 10.66
N GLU A 293 16.26 -26.03 11.60
CA GLU A 293 15.59 -27.30 11.31
C GLU A 293 14.45 -27.11 10.32
N ARG A 294 13.57 -26.14 10.56
CA ARG A 294 12.49 -25.80 9.65
C ARG A 294 12.99 -25.33 8.29
N GLN A 295 14.08 -24.56 8.24
CA GLN A 295 14.67 -24.12 6.97
C GLN A 295 15.16 -25.32 6.14
N PHE A 296 15.79 -26.31 6.78
CA PHE A 296 16.19 -27.55 6.11
C PHE A 296 14.99 -28.38 5.64
N GLU A 297 13.96 -28.55 6.48
CA GLU A 297 12.73 -29.24 6.08
C GLU A 297 12.09 -28.59 4.85
N ILE A 298 11.95 -27.26 4.83
CA ILE A 298 11.36 -26.54 3.70
C ILE A 298 12.25 -26.68 2.45
N ALA A 299 13.57 -26.59 2.59
CA ALA A 299 14.48 -26.78 1.46
C ALA A 299 14.38 -28.19 0.87
N ASP A 300 14.24 -29.22 1.72
CA ASP A 300 14.04 -30.61 1.29
C ASP A 300 12.70 -30.79 0.56
N MET A 301 11.61 -30.21 1.07
CA MET A 301 10.30 -30.21 0.38
C MET A 301 10.36 -29.54 -1.00
N ILE A 302 11.06 -28.41 -1.11
CA ILE A 302 11.26 -27.71 -2.39
C ILE A 302 12.06 -28.59 -3.36
N ASN A 303 13.14 -29.22 -2.90
CA ASN A 303 13.97 -30.12 -3.71
C ASN A 303 13.21 -31.36 -4.19
N LYS A 304 12.27 -31.86 -3.37
CA LYS A 304 11.38 -32.98 -3.73
C LYS A 304 10.26 -32.61 -4.71
N GLY A 305 10.18 -31.34 -5.13
CA GLY A 305 9.22 -30.88 -6.13
C GLY A 305 7.79 -30.72 -5.60
N GLU A 306 7.59 -30.67 -4.28
CA GLU A 306 6.25 -30.68 -3.66
C GLU A 306 5.46 -29.37 -3.87
N ARG A 307 6.09 -28.32 -4.39
CA ARG A 307 5.52 -27.11 -5.04
C ARG A 307 6.69 -26.15 -5.28
N THR A 308 6.90 -25.70 -6.51
CA THR A 308 7.90 -24.66 -6.79
C THR A 308 7.37 -23.31 -6.32
N LEU A 309 8.15 -22.56 -5.53
CA LEU A 309 7.92 -21.13 -5.34
C LEU A 309 7.79 -20.50 -6.72
N SER A 310 6.61 -19.96 -7.08
CA SER A 310 6.47 -19.31 -8.38
C SER A 310 7.48 -18.16 -8.43
N SER A 311 8.39 -18.19 -9.40
CA SER A 311 9.47 -17.23 -9.55
C SER A 311 8.89 -15.84 -9.85
N TYR A 312 8.63 -15.04 -8.81
CA TYR A 312 8.25 -13.65 -8.98
C TYR A 312 9.48 -12.83 -9.41
N GLY A 313 9.72 -12.81 -10.72
CA GLY A 313 10.68 -11.93 -11.37
C GLY A 313 10.10 -10.54 -11.64
N LYS A 314 10.96 -9.52 -11.71
CA LYS A 314 10.60 -8.23 -12.30
C LYS A 314 10.14 -8.46 -13.74
N GLY A 315 8.86 -8.24 -14.03
CA GLY A 315 8.30 -8.28 -15.38
C GLY A 315 7.20 -9.30 -15.63
N GLU A 316 6.81 -10.13 -14.65
CA GLU A 316 5.63 -10.99 -14.81
C GLU A 316 4.34 -10.16 -14.87
N THR A 317 3.47 -10.50 -15.83
CA THR A 317 2.12 -9.97 -15.91
C THR A 317 1.34 -10.39 -14.67
N GLU A 318 0.72 -9.42 -14.02
CA GLU A 318 -0.07 -9.63 -12.80
C GLU A 318 -1.13 -10.73 -13.00
N LYS A 319 -1.15 -11.72 -12.10
CA LYS A 319 -2.05 -12.88 -12.17
C LYS A 319 -3.48 -12.49 -11.77
N GLU A 320 -4.48 -13.18 -12.32
CA GLU A 320 -5.89 -12.85 -12.06
C GLU A 320 -6.25 -12.92 -10.57
N TRP A 321 -5.74 -13.92 -9.84
CA TRP A 321 -6.00 -14.04 -8.41
C TRP A 321 -5.47 -12.84 -7.60
N GLN A 322 -4.34 -12.25 -8.02
CA GLN A 322 -3.77 -11.06 -7.37
C GLN A 322 -4.69 -9.86 -7.58
N ARG A 323 -5.17 -9.67 -8.81
CA ARG A 323 -6.18 -8.65 -9.15
C ARG A 323 -7.45 -8.83 -8.33
N ASP A 324 -7.92 -10.06 -8.22
CA ASP A 324 -9.14 -10.38 -7.46
C ASP A 324 -8.98 -10.09 -5.96
N LEU A 325 -7.83 -10.38 -5.36
CA LEU A 325 -7.56 -10.02 -3.97
C LEU A 325 -7.51 -8.50 -3.79
N ARG A 326 -6.77 -7.78 -4.65
CA ARG A 326 -6.69 -6.32 -4.60
C ARG A 326 -8.05 -5.66 -4.76
N ARG A 327 -8.89 -6.18 -5.66
CA ARG A 327 -10.28 -5.73 -5.86
C ARG A 327 -11.12 -5.93 -4.61
N ILE A 328 -10.99 -7.07 -3.92
CA ILE A 328 -11.69 -7.32 -2.67
C ILE A 328 -11.25 -6.34 -1.58
N VAL A 329 -9.94 -6.09 -1.44
CA VAL A 329 -9.42 -5.11 -0.47
C VAL A 329 -9.93 -3.71 -0.79
N ALA A 330 -9.90 -3.30 -2.06
CA ALA A 330 -10.43 -2.02 -2.50
C ALA A 330 -11.94 -1.91 -2.19
N TYR A 331 -12.72 -2.93 -2.53
CA TYR A 331 -14.16 -2.99 -2.24
C TYR A 331 -14.43 -2.86 -0.73
N VAL A 332 -13.73 -3.61 0.12
CA VAL A 332 -13.90 -3.53 1.57
C VAL A 332 -13.64 -2.11 2.07
N ARG A 333 -12.54 -1.49 1.63
CA ARG A 333 -12.15 -0.14 2.03
C ARG A 333 -13.01 0.98 1.47
N THR A 334 -13.83 0.72 0.45
CA THR A 334 -14.75 1.71 -0.12
C THR A 334 -16.10 1.68 0.60
N TYR A 335 -16.62 0.47 0.88
CA TYR A 335 -18.01 0.29 1.34
C TYR A 335 -18.15 -0.04 2.83
N PHE A 336 -17.04 -0.34 3.54
CA PHE A 336 -17.04 -0.68 4.96
C PHE A 336 -16.05 0.20 5.71
N ASN A 337 -16.41 1.47 5.88
CA ASN A 337 -15.55 2.50 6.47
C ASN A 337 -15.67 2.59 8.00
N ASP A 338 -16.63 1.88 8.58
CA ASP A 338 -16.87 1.81 10.02
C ASP A 338 -16.51 0.43 10.57
N VAL A 339 -15.89 0.40 11.74
CA VAL A 339 -15.59 -0.84 12.46
C VAL A 339 -16.48 -0.92 13.68
N THR A 340 -17.27 -1.99 13.78
CA THR A 340 -17.97 -2.32 15.02
C THR A 340 -17.03 -3.11 15.92
N VAL A 341 -16.66 -2.52 17.06
CA VAL A 341 -15.92 -3.22 18.12
C VAL A 341 -16.90 -4.02 18.94
N SER A 342 -16.68 -5.33 19.11
CA SER A 342 -17.54 -6.17 19.95
C SER A 342 -17.36 -5.83 21.43
N SER A 343 -18.38 -6.14 22.24
CA SER A 343 -18.32 -6.04 23.71
C SER A 343 -17.08 -6.76 24.25
N ASP A 344 -16.83 -7.98 23.78
CA ASP A 344 -15.72 -8.81 24.27
C ASP A 344 -14.35 -8.13 24.09
N VAL A 345 -14.16 -7.41 22.98
CA VAL A 345 -12.92 -6.66 22.72
C VAL A 345 -12.87 -5.42 23.61
N SER A 346 -13.99 -4.71 23.78
CA SER A 346 -14.09 -3.55 24.66
C SER A 346 -13.80 -3.91 26.12
N ASP A 347 -14.33 -5.05 26.57
CA ASP A 347 -14.14 -5.58 27.93
C ASP A 347 -12.68 -5.97 28.14
N TYR A 348 -12.08 -6.69 27.18
CA TYR A 348 -10.66 -7.04 27.20
C TYR A 348 -9.75 -5.80 27.30
N ILE A 349 -10.03 -4.77 26.50
CA ILE A 349 -9.28 -3.50 26.54
C ILE A 349 -9.41 -2.85 27.93
N SER A 350 -10.62 -2.84 28.49
CA SER A 350 -10.90 -2.23 29.80
C SER A 350 -10.23 -2.96 30.97
N GLU A 351 -10.07 -4.27 30.87
CA GLU A 351 -9.38 -5.09 31.88
C GLU A 351 -7.85 -5.00 31.81
N LYS A 352 -7.28 -4.84 30.61
CA LYS A 352 -5.82 -4.86 30.40
C LYS A 352 -5.13 -3.50 30.39
N ILE A 353 -5.87 -2.42 30.15
CA ILE A 353 -5.33 -1.04 30.12
C ILE A 353 -5.44 -0.34 31.50
N LYS A 354 -6.16 -0.95 32.47
CA LYS A 354 -6.02 -0.62 33.89
C LYS A 354 -4.76 -1.27 34.46
#